data_AF-A0A7S2IUH1-F1
#
_entry.id   AF-A0A7S2IUH1-F1
#
_cell.length_a   1.000
_cell.length_b   1.000
_cell.length_c   1.000
_cell.angle_alpha   90.00
_cell.angle_beta   90.00
_cell.angle_gamma   90.00
#
_symmetry.space_group_name_H-M   'P 1'
#
loop_
_entity.id
_entity.type
_entity.pdbx_description
1 polymer ?
#
loop_
_entity_poly.entity_id
_entity_poly.type
_entity_poly.pdbx_seq_one_letter_code
_entity_poly.pdbx_strand_id
1 'polypeptide(L)'
;QLSRVDSIFGYLQQINTVVSLPIIVIFFIGIAASLPDAFAAKTAFVVGALACGLGQLATKKLHYLHVFFIAFVVAGLAMAVATWFRPLRKAFRAAERPSPYSPPQGFAKVSMVPWRPLYGIVAAVLVLIGLLILALQVGTSWLFYSF
;
A
#
# COMPACT_ATOMS: atom_id res chain seq x y z
N GLN A 1 12.26 -24.16 -22.50
CA GLN A 1 12.30 -23.41 -21.22
C GLN A 1 11.31 -22.22 -21.15
N LEU A 2 10.30 -22.15 -22.03
CA LEU A 2 9.28 -21.08 -22.02
C LEU A 2 7.88 -21.54 -21.57
N SER A 3 7.69 -22.79 -21.15
CA SER A 3 6.39 -23.33 -20.70
C SER A 3 6.12 -23.15 -19.21
N ARG A 4 6.85 -22.25 -18.53
CA ARG A 4 6.81 -22.05 -17.06
C ARG A 4 6.47 -20.60 -16.70
N VAL A 5 5.49 -20.02 -17.39
CA VAL A 5 4.82 -18.79 -16.94
C VAL A 5 3.34 -19.06 -17.10
N ASP A 6 2.69 -19.61 -16.06
CA ASP A 6 1.26 -20.00 -16.09
C ASP A 6 0.31 -18.83 -16.40
N SER A 7 0.80 -17.58 -16.35
CA SER A 7 0.15 -16.42 -16.97
C SER A 7 1.12 -15.24 -17.02
N ILE A 8 1.30 -14.62 -18.20
CA ILE A 8 2.06 -13.37 -18.36
C ILE A 8 1.52 -12.29 -17.41
N PHE A 9 0.20 -12.26 -17.19
CA PHE A 9 -0.43 -11.34 -16.23
C PHE A 9 0.01 -11.61 -14.80
N GLY A 10 0.16 -12.88 -14.41
CA GLY A 10 0.66 -13.24 -13.08
C GLY A 10 2.08 -12.73 -12.84
N TYR A 11 2.96 -12.87 -13.83
CA TYR A 11 4.32 -12.35 -13.77
C TYR A 11 4.37 -10.82 -13.73
N LEU A 12 3.57 -10.15 -14.58
CA LEU A 12 3.47 -8.69 -14.58
C LEU A 12 2.91 -8.16 -13.25
N GLN A 13 1.89 -8.80 -12.71
CA GLN A 13 1.32 -8.46 -11.40
C GLN A 13 2.34 -8.65 -10.28
N GLN A 14 3.14 -9.72 -10.36
CA GLN A 14 4.19 -9.99 -9.39
C GLN A 14 5.27 -8.89 -9.39
N ILE A 15 5.80 -8.50 -10.56
CA ILE A 15 6.78 -7.41 -10.66
C ILE A 15 6.18 -6.09 -10.23
N ASN A 16 4.96 -5.80 -10.68
CA ASN A 16 4.28 -4.56 -10.31
C ASN A 16 4.10 -4.45 -8.80
N THR A 17 3.84 -5.56 -8.12
CA THR A 17 3.75 -5.58 -6.66
C THR A 17 5.05 -5.15 -5.99
N VAL A 18 6.20 -5.65 -6.45
CA VAL A 18 7.51 -5.36 -5.82
C VAL A 18 7.79 -3.86 -5.79
N VAL A 19 7.36 -3.14 -6.83
CA VAL A 19 7.55 -1.68 -6.97
C VAL A 19 6.41 -0.88 -6.34
N SER A 20 5.16 -1.31 -6.54
CA SER A 20 3.98 -0.59 -6.06
C SER A 20 3.81 -0.65 -4.55
N LEU A 21 4.18 -1.76 -3.91
CA LEU A 21 3.99 -1.95 -2.46
C LEU A 21 4.76 -0.91 -1.63
N PRO A 22 6.08 -0.69 -1.84
CA PRO A 22 6.80 0.33 -1.07
C PRO A 22 6.27 1.75 -1.31
N ILE A 23 5.76 2.04 -2.52
CA ILE A 23 5.15 3.34 -2.83
C ILE A 23 3.88 3.54 -2.01
N ILE A 24 3.01 2.52 -1.92
CA ILE A 24 1.78 2.55 -1.12
C ILE A 24 2.11 2.78 0.35
N VAL A 25 3.13 2.09 0.89
CA VAL A 25 3.59 2.30 2.27
C VAL A 25 4.00 3.75 2.52
N ILE A 26 4.84 4.31 1.65
CA ILE A 26 5.33 5.69 1.76
C ILE A 26 4.16 6.67 1.72
N PHE A 27 3.19 6.45 0.82
CA PHE A 27 2.03 7.31 0.70
C PHE A 27 1.13 7.24 1.94
N PHE A 28 0.85 6.03 2.43
CA PHE A 28 -0.01 5.82 3.60
C PHE A 28 0.61 6.44 4.86
N ILE A 29 1.91 6.22 5.10
CA ILE A 29 2.63 6.79 6.24
C ILE A 29 2.81 8.31 6.05
N GLY A 30 3.04 8.77 4.82
CA GLY A 30 3.15 10.18 4.48
C GLY A 30 1.88 10.96 4.82
N ILE A 31 0.70 10.42 4.48
CA ILE A 31 -0.59 11.01 4.87
C ILE A 31 -0.79 10.92 6.39
N ALA A 32 -0.60 9.74 6.97
CA ALA A 32 -0.90 9.49 8.38
C ALA A 32 0.00 10.30 9.34
N ALA A 33 1.28 10.45 9.01
CA ALA A 33 2.25 11.08 9.89
C ALA A 33 2.68 12.48 9.43
N SER A 34 2.62 12.85 8.14
CA SER A 34 3.07 14.16 7.61
C SER A 34 4.47 14.64 8.07
N LEU A 35 5.25 13.74 8.64
CA LEU A 35 6.57 13.93 9.25
C LEU A 35 7.74 13.35 8.43
N PRO A 36 7.60 12.22 7.70
CA PRO A 36 8.72 11.62 7.00
C PRO A 36 9.31 12.53 5.92
N ASP A 37 10.64 12.63 5.89
CA ASP A 37 11.38 13.36 4.87
C ASP A 37 11.63 12.49 3.63
N ALA A 38 12.08 13.12 2.53
CA ALA A 38 12.41 12.43 1.29
C ALA A 38 13.51 11.36 1.49
N PHE A 39 14.37 11.52 2.50
CA PHE A 39 15.37 10.51 2.86
C PHE A 39 14.71 9.26 3.44
N ALA A 40 13.86 9.40 4.46
CA ALA A 40 13.13 8.27 5.04
C ALA A 40 12.25 7.54 4.01
N ALA A 41 11.64 8.28 3.07
CA ALA A 41 10.87 7.70 1.98
C ALA A 41 11.75 6.84 1.04
N LYS A 42 12.95 7.32 0.67
CA LYS A 42 13.89 6.55 -0.16
C LYS A 42 14.36 5.28 0.55
N THR A 43 14.69 5.37 1.84
CA THR A 43 15.11 4.19 2.61
C THR A 43 13.98 3.16 2.71
N ALA A 44 12.74 3.63 2.93
CA ALA A 44 11.56 2.77 2.95
C ALA A 44 11.30 2.10 1.59
N PHE A 45 11.50 2.83 0.49
CA PHE A 45 11.36 2.28 -0.86
C PHE A 45 12.33 1.13 -1.11
N VAL A 46 13.62 1.35 -0.84
CA VAL A 46 14.67 0.35 -1.05
C VAL A 46 14.44 -0.87 -0.16
N VAL A 47 14.21 -0.65 1.15
CA VAL A 47 14.01 -1.75 2.09
C VAL A 47 12.72 -2.52 1.78
N GLY A 48 11.64 -1.83 1.42
CA GLY A 48 10.38 -2.47 1.04
C GLY A 48 10.50 -3.28 -0.26
N ALA A 49 11.18 -2.75 -1.27
CA ALA A 49 11.39 -3.46 -2.54
C ALA A 49 12.24 -4.73 -2.33
N LEU A 50 13.29 -4.63 -1.50
CA LEU A 50 14.10 -5.79 -1.13
C LEU A 50 13.31 -6.81 -0.31
N ALA A 51 12.55 -6.37 0.70
CA ALA A 51 11.73 -7.26 1.52
C ALA A 51 10.67 -7.99 0.68
N CYS A 52 10.01 -7.28 -0.24
CA CYS A 52 9.02 -7.87 -1.13
C CYS A 52 9.66 -8.84 -2.14
N GLY A 53 10.73 -8.42 -2.81
CA GLY A 53 11.45 -9.25 -3.79
C GLY A 53 12.05 -10.51 -3.17
N LEU A 54 12.77 -10.37 -2.05
CA LEU A 54 13.34 -11.50 -1.32
C LEU A 54 12.25 -12.40 -0.74
N GLY A 55 11.17 -11.83 -0.21
CA GLY A 55 10.04 -12.59 0.33
C GLY A 55 9.37 -13.47 -0.74
N GLN A 56 9.19 -12.95 -1.96
CA GLN A 56 8.65 -13.70 -3.09
C GLN A 56 9.61 -14.80 -3.60
N LEU A 57 10.92 -14.58 -3.55
CA LEU A 57 11.93 -15.55 -4.00
C LEU A 57 12.20 -16.66 -2.96
N ALA A 58 12.30 -16.29 -1.69
CA ALA A 58 12.63 -17.20 -0.60
C ALA A 58 11.43 -18.08 -0.18
N THR A 59 10.21 -17.60 -0.40
CA THR A 59 9.03 -18.17 0.26
C THR A 59 7.98 -18.64 -0.73
N LYS A 60 8.31 -19.68 -1.49
CA LYS A 60 7.35 -20.35 -2.39
C LYS A 60 6.18 -21.01 -1.68
N LYS A 61 6.28 -21.22 -0.35
CA LYS A 61 5.24 -21.84 0.49
C LYS A 61 4.34 -20.84 1.22
N LEU A 62 4.77 -19.60 1.44
CA LEU A 62 3.94 -18.61 2.12
C LEU A 62 2.98 -17.97 1.13
N HIS A 63 1.73 -17.84 1.56
CA HIS A 63 0.73 -17.16 0.76
C HIS A 63 1.17 -15.70 0.54
N TYR A 64 1.04 -15.24 -0.71
CA TYR A 64 1.53 -13.94 -1.16
C TYR A 64 1.07 -12.76 -0.28
N LEU A 65 -0.14 -12.82 0.29
CA LEU A 65 -0.65 -11.81 1.24
C LEU A 65 0.23 -11.64 2.50
N HIS A 66 0.83 -12.71 3.01
CA HIS A 66 1.70 -12.63 4.19
C HIS A 66 3.02 -11.95 3.83
N VAL A 67 3.58 -12.28 2.66
CA VAL A 67 4.78 -11.61 2.12
C VAL A 67 4.50 -10.12 1.93
N PHE A 68 3.31 -9.78 1.42
CA PHE A 68 2.86 -8.39 1.30
C PHE A 68 2.79 -7.68 2.65
N PHE A 69 2.15 -8.28 3.65
CA PHE A 69 2.01 -7.69 4.97
C PHE A 69 3.37 -7.48 5.66
N ILE A 70 4.26 -8.47 5.60
CA ILE A 70 5.61 -8.38 6.18
C ILE A 70 6.41 -7.26 5.48
N ALA A 71 6.38 -7.21 4.14
CA ALA A 71 7.07 -6.16 3.40
C ALA A 71 6.52 -4.76 3.74
N PHE A 72 5.20 -4.63 3.95
CA PHE A 72 4.57 -3.39 4.37
C PHE A 72 5.08 -2.95 5.76
N VAL A 73 5.07 -3.86 6.74
CA VAL A 73 5.54 -3.58 8.10
C VAL A 73 7.03 -3.24 8.12
N VAL A 74 7.86 -4.01 7.42
CA VAL A 74 9.32 -3.79 7.37
C VAL A 74 9.65 -2.46 6.69
N ALA A 75 8.99 -2.12 5.59
CA ALA A 75 9.17 -0.82 4.93
C ALA A 75 8.73 0.35 5.83
N GLY A 76 7.61 0.19 6.54
CA GLY A 76 7.12 1.20 7.48
C GLY A 76 8.04 1.38 8.69
N LEU A 77 8.56 0.29 9.24
CA LEU A 77 9.56 0.32 10.31
C LEU A 77 10.86 0.96 9.82
N ALA A 78 11.32 0.65 8.61
CA ALA A 78 12.51 1.30 8.03
C ALA A 78 12.31 2.81 7.88
N MET A 79 11.13 3.23 7.43
CA MET A 79 10.74 4.64 7.34
C MET A 79 10.74 5.31 8.73
N ALA A 80 10.17 4.64 9.73
CA ALA A 80 10.14 5.12 11.11
C ALA A 80 11.55 5.23 11.70
N VAL A 81 12.37 4.18 11.58
CA VAL A 81 13.77 4.19 12.05
C VAL A 81 14.56 5.30 11.37
N ALA A 82 14.45 5.48 10.05
CA ALA A 82 15.07 6.60 9.35
C ALA A 82 14.55 7.96 9.84
N THR A 83 13.29 8.02 10.31
CA THR A 83 12.64 9.24 10.81
C THR A 83 13.04 9.61 12.24
N TRP A 84 13.30 8.65 13.13
CA TRP A 84 13.63 8.94 14.54
C TRP A 84 15.10 8.73 14.90
N PHE A 85 15.83 7.89 14.17
CA PHE A 85 17.20 7.51 14.52
C PHE A 85 18.23 8.55 14.04
N ARG A 86 18.52 9.50 14.92
CA ARG A 86 19.48 10.61 14.69
C ARG A 86 20.87 10.21 14.21
N PRO A 87 21.54 9.16 14.73
CA PRO A 87 22.90 8.84 14.29
C PRO A 87 22.93 8.35 12.83
N LEU A 88 21.87 7.69 12.35
CA LEU A 88 21.75 7.31 10.94
C LEU A 88 21.65 8.55 10.05
N ARG A 89 20.86 9.55 10.44
CA ARG A 89 20.78 10.82 9.70
C ARG A 89 22.10 11.59 9.68
N LYS A 90 22.84 11.61 10.80
CA LYS A 90 24.19 12.21 10.85
C LYS A 90 25.16 11.52 9.90
N ALA A 91 25.15 10.18 9.87
CA ALA A 91 26.00 9.41 8.96
C ALA A 91 25.71 9.70 7.49
N PHE A 92 24.44 9.91 7.14
CA PHE A 92 23.99 10.20 5.78
C PHE A 92 23.89 11.71 5.44
N ARG A 93 24.42 12.60 6.29
CA ARG A 93 24.35 14.07 6.14
C ARG A 93 22.92 14.61 5.88
N ALA A 94 21.92 13.93 6.43
CA ALA A 94 20.52 14.36 6.37
C ALA A 94 20.19 15.31 7.54
N ALA A 95 19.12 16.11 7.41
CA ALA A 95 18.69 17.04 8.46
C ALA A 95 18.40 16.29 9.78
N GLU A 96 18.94 16.76 10.92
CA GLU A 96 18.84 16.06 12.21
C GLU A 96 17.38 15.84 12.68
N ARG A 97 16.48 16.75 12.31
CA ARG A 97 15.05 16.66 12.55
C ARG A 97 14.30 16.93 11.24
N PRO A 98 13.39 16.04 10.83
CA PRO A 98 12.50 16.33 9.73
C PRO A 98 11.47 17.37 10.19
N SER A 99 11.30 18.43 9.40
CA SER A 99 10.22 19.39 9.61
C SER A 99 8.92 18.79 9.10
N PRO A 100 7.82 18.83 9.88
CA PRO A 100 6.51 18.44 9.37
C PRO A 100 6.17 19.20 8.10
N TYR A 101 5.58 18.53 7.12
CA TYR A 101 5.08 19.19 5.93
C TYR A 101 3.93 20.12 6.32
N SER A 102 4.14 21.43 6.19
CA SER A 102 3.09 22.43 6.35
C SER A 102 2.75 22.98 4.97
N PRO A 103 1.54 22.71 4.44
CA PRO A 103 1.13 23.29 3.16
C PRO A 103 1.10 24.82 3.31
N PRO A 104 1.68 25.59 2.36
CA PRO A 104 1.55 27.04 2.38
C PRO A 104 0.07 27.45 2.37
N GLN A 105 -0.27 28.55 3.04
CA GLN A 105 -1.66 29.00 3.15
C GLN A 105 -2.30 29.11 1.76
N GLY A 106 -3.40 28.38 1.53
CA GLY A 106 -4.11 28.33 0.24
C GLY A 106 -3.80 27.12 -0.67
N PHE A 107 -2.92 26.19 -0.28
CA PHE A 107 -2.57 25.03 -1.12
C PHE A 107 -3.65 23.95 -1.23
N ALA A 108 -4.61 23.90 -0.29
CA ALA A 108 -5.75 23.00 -0.39
C ALA A 108 -6.77 23.52 -1.43
N LYS A 109 -6.38 23.51 -2.71
CA LYS A 109 -7.20 23.97 -3.84
C LYS A 109 -8.44 23.10 -4.07
N VAL A 110 -8.43 21.88 -3.51
CA VAL A 110 -9.52 20.91 -3.63
C VAL A 110 -10.03 20.58 -2.23
N SER A 111 -11.32 20.84 -2.00
CA SER A 111 -12.01 20.44 -0.78
C SER A 111 -12.03 18.92 -0.66
N MET A 112 -11.55 18.40 0.46
CA MET A 112 -11.65 16.97 0.82
C MET A 112 -12.96 16.66 1.56
N VAL A 113 -13.90 17.61 1.64
CA VAL A 113 -15.18 17.40 2.33
C VAL A 113 -15.97 16.31 1.60
N PRO A 114 -16.51 15.31 2.32
CA PRO A 114 -17.30 14.25 1.72
C PRO A 114 -18.53 14.82 1.01
N TRP A 115 -18.84 14.23 -0.14
CA TRP A 115 -19.84 14.77 -1.05
C TRP A 115 -21.20 14.42 -0.44
N ARG A 116 -22.21 15.28 -0.59
CA ARG A 116 -23.55 15.03 0.01
C ARG A 116 -24.12 13.62 -0.25
N PRO A 117 -24.02 13.03 -1.47
CA PRO A 117 -24.53 11.68 -1.71
C PRO A 117 -23.55 10.56 -1.35
N LEU A 118 -22.34 10.86 -0.83
CA LEU A 118 -21.29 9.87 -0.57
C LEU A 118 -21.80 8.69 0.25
N TYR A 119 -22.48 8.96 1.37
CA TYR A 119 -22.96 7.92 2.26
C TYR A 119 -24.03 7.03 1.62
N GLY A 120 -24.88 7.58 0.74
CA GLY A 120 -25.88 6.81 0.00
C GLY A 120 -25.22 5.88 -1.03
N ILE A 121 -24.21 6.36 -1.74
CA ILE A 121 -23.44 5.55 -2.70
C ILE A 121 -22.66 4.44 -1.97
N VAL A 122 -22.00 4.77 -0.85
CA VAL A 122 -21.27 3.79 -0.04
C VAL A 122 -22.22 2.70 0.46
N ALA A 123 -23.40 3.07 0.95
CA ALA A 123 -24.41 2.10 1.38
C ALA A 123 -24.88 1.20 0.22
N ALA A 124 -25.15 1.77 -0.95
CA ALA A 124 -25.54 1.00 -2.13
C ALA A 124 -24.46 0.00 -2.55
N VAL A 125 -23.19 0.41 -2.57
CA VAL A 125 -22.05 -0.48 -2.88
C VAL A 125 -21.90 -1.60 -1.85
N LEU A 126 -22.06 -1.30 -0.55
CA LEU A 126 -21.99 -2.33 0.50
C LEU A 126 -23.13 -3.35 0.40
N VAL A 127 -24.35 -2.88 0.10
CA VAL A 127 -25.50 -3.76 -0.14
C VAL A 127 -25.24 -4.65 -1.35
N LEU A 128 -24.75 -4.08 -2.45
CA LEU A 128 -24.42 -4.79 -3.67
C LEU A 128 -23.38 -5.91 -3.42
N ILE A 129 -22.28 -5.57 -2.73
CA ILE A 129 -21.23 -6.53 -2.37
C ILE A 129 -21.80 -7.63 -1.45
N GLY A 130 -22.60 -7.26 -0.45
CA GLY A 130 -23.23 -8.24 0.45
C GLY A 130 -24.15 -9.21 -0.28
N LEU A 131 -24.95 -8.70 -1.22
CA LEU A 131 -25.85 -9.51 -2.05
C LEU A 131 -25.06 -10.46 -2.96
N LEU A 132 -23.94 -10.00 -3.51
CA LEU A 132 -23.06 -10.81 -4.36
C LEU A 132 -22.36 -11.93 -3.56
N ILE A 133 -21.92 -11.63 -2.33
CA ILE A 133 -21.38 -12.65 -1.40
C ILE A 133 -22.46 -13.68 -1.06
N LEU A 134 -23.68 -13.24 -0.78
CA LEU A 134 -24.79 -14.13 -0.46
C LEU A 134 -25.18 -15.00 -1.65
N ALA A 135 -25.25 -14.44 -2.86
CA ALA A 135 -25.50 -15.18 -4.08
C ALA A 135 -24.45 -16.28 -4.32
N LEU A 136 -23.17 -15.97 -4.08
CA LEU A 136 -22.06 -16.92 -4.18
C LEU A 136 -22.12 -18.03 -3.12
N GLN A 137 -22.54 -17.71 -1.89
CA GLN A 137 -22.62 -18.68 -0.79
C GLN A 137 -23.84 -19.61 -0.90
N VAL A 138 -24.98 -19.11 -1.38
CA VAL A 138 -26.22 -19.91 -1.52
C VAL A 138 -26.22 -20.69 -2.85
N GLY A 139 -25.42 -20.28 -3.84
CA GLY A 139 -25.31 -20.98 -5.13
C GLY A 139 -26.58 -20.88 -5.98
N THR A 140 -27.41 -19.87 -5.75
CA THR A 140 -28.73 -19.73 -6.38
C THR A 140 -28.65 -18.88 -7.63
N SER A 141 -28.94 -19.46 -8.79
CA SER A 141 -28.96 -18.75 -10.08
C SER A 141 -29.93 -17.56 -10.10
N TRP A 142 -31.02 -17.62 -9.32
CA TRP A 142 -32.03 -16.55 -9.25
C TRP A 142 -31.49 -15.24 -8.63
N LEU A 143 -30.67 -15.33 -7.58
CA LEU A 143 -30.03 -14.16 -6.95
C LEU A 143 -28.97 -13.53 -7.87
N PHE A 144 -28.33 -14.32 -8.72
CA PHE A 144 -27.36 -13.83 -9.70
C PHE A 144 -28.00 -12.95 -10.79
N TYR A 145 -29.24 -13.26 -11.21
CA TYR A 145 -29.98 -12.46 -12.20
C TYR A 145 -30.68 -11.22 -11.61
N SER A 146 -30.71 -11.06 -10.27
CA SER A 146 -31.25 -9.87 -9.62
C SER A 146 -30.27 -8.69 -9.53
N PHE A 147 -29.02 -8.93 -9.92
CA PHE A 147 -27.99 -7.92 -10.14
C PHE A 147 -28.06 -7.41 -11.58
#